data_AF-A0A978W034-F1
#
_entry.id   AF-A0A978W034-F1
#
_cell.length_a   1.000
_cell.length_b   1.000
_cell.length_c   1.000
_cell.angle_alpha   90.00
_cell.angle_beta   90.00
_cell.angle_gamma   90.00
#
_symmetry.space_group_name_H-M   'P 1'
#
loop_
_entity.id
_entity.type
_entity.pdbx_description
1 polymer ?
#
loop_
_entity_poly.entity_id
_entity_poly.type
_entity_poly.pdbx_seq_one_letter_code
_entity_poly.pdbx_strand_id
1 'polypeptide(L)'
;MMATSLFIIPNKKQKGEKLMDWNKCKKLPWNIILLLGAGFAIADGVWTSGLTDILSKALDFLEEVPYLAIAPAVCLISGIITEFTSNNATTTLVIPLLVQITHSMHVHTLLLLVPGAIGAQLSYLLPTATPSNVVGFSTGHIEIKDMTKTGIPLKIAGIAALSLSMPTLGAYVFGTNEPVK
;
A
#
# COMPACT_ATOMS: atom_id res chain seq x y z
N MET A 1 -25.06 7.62 1.92
CA MET A 1 -26.15 8.19 1.10
C MET A 1 -25.88 8.15 -0.41
N MET A 2 -24.64 8.24 -0.88
CA MET A 2 -24.34 8.22 -2.33
C MET A 2 -24.61 6.85 -2.99
N ALA A 3 -24.25 5.75 -2.33
CA ALA A 3 -24.48 4.39 -2.85
C ALA A 3 -25.97 4.02 -2.96
N THR A 4 -26.80 4.48 -2.02
CA THR A 4 -28.26 4.26 -2.04
C THR A 4 -28.93 4.97 -3.21
N SER A 5 -28.41 6.13 -3.63
CA SER A 5 -28.93 6.88 -4.79
C SER A 5 -28.81 6.09 -6.09
N LEU A 6 -27.82 5.21 -6.22
CA LEU A 6 -27.62 4.37 -7.42
C LEU A 6 -28.74 3.33 -7.62
N PHE A 7 -29.50 2.99 -6.57
CA PHE A 7 -30.68 2.13 -6.64
C PHE A 7 -31.97 2.88 -6.99
N ILE A 8 -31.90 4.20 -7.08
CA ILE A 8 -33.03 5.08 -7.41
C ILE A 8 -32.86 5.64 -8.82
N ILE A 9 -31.63 5.99 -9.21
CA ILE A 9 -31.34 6.62 -10.50
C ILE A 9 -31.50 5.60 -11.64
N PRO A 10 -32.34 5.89 -12.66
CA PRO A 10 -32.55 5.03 -13.82
C PRO A 10 -31.36 5.08 -14.80
N ASN A 11 -30.99 3.92 -15.36
CA ASN A 11 -29.90 3.75 -16.33
C ASN A 11 -30.23 4.35 -17.72
N LYS A 12 -31.51 4.65 -17.99
CA LYS A 12 -32.05 5.15 -19.28
C LYS A 12 -31.77 4.29 -20.53
N LYS A 13 -30.96 3.24 -20.44
CA LYS A 13 -30.70 2.26 -21.54
C LYS A 13 -31.86 1.30 -21.77
N GLN A 14 -32.55 0.88 -20.71
CA GLN A 14 -33.75 0.06 -20.75
C GLN A 14 -34.80 0.63 -19.80
N LYS A 15 -36.09 0.58 -20.20
CA LYS A 15 -37.21 1.08 -19.38
C LYS A 15 -37.28 0.28 -18.08
N GLY A 16 -37.17 0.96 -16.94
CA GLY A 16 -37.26 0.36 -15.60
C GLY A 16 -35.93 -0.15 -15.02
N GLU A 17 -34.82 -0.12 -15.78
CA GLU A 17 -33.51 -0.54 -15.25
C GLU A 17 -32.85 0.60 -14.45
N LYS A 18 -32.36 0.27 -13.25
CA LYS A 18 -31.62 1.17 -12.35
C LYS A 18 -30.12 1.06 -12.59
N LEU A 19 -29.34 2.07 -12.18
CA LEU A 19 -27.87 2.03 -12.29
C LEU A 19 -27.28 0.86 -11.50
N MET A 20 -27.76 0.64 -10.27
CA MET A 20 -27.38 -0.48 -9.42
C MET A 20 -28.60 -1.36 -9.11
N ASP A 21 -28.40 -2.67 -9.12
CA ASP A 21 -29.36 -3.66 -8.66
C ASP A 21 -28.66 -4.65 -7.71
N TRP A 22 -29.46 -5.47 -7.00
CA TRP A 22 -28.90 -6.40 -6.03
C TRP A 22 -28.00 -7.46 -6.67
N ASN A 23 -28.29 -7.88 -7.91
CA ASN A 23 -27.46 -8.84 -8.63
C ASN A 23 -26.11 -8.26 -9.03
N LYS A 24 -26.03 -6.96 -9.32
CA LYS A 24 -24.79 -6.20 -9.55
C LYS A 24 -23.99 -6.04 -8.24
N CYS A 25 -24.66 -5.78 -7.11
CA CYS A 25 -23.99 -5.71 -5.80
C CYS A 25 -23.35 -7.04 -5.37
N LYS A 26 -23.97 -8.19 -5.68
CA LYS A 26 -23.37 -9.51 -5.39
C LYS A 26 -22.04 -9.73 -6.12
N LYS A 27 -21.81 -9.03 -7.24
CA LYS A 27 -20.56 -9.11 -8.02
C LYS A 27 -19.46 -8.21 -7.49
N LEU A 28 -19.72 -7.39 -6.47
CA LEU A 28 -18.69 -6.58 -5.84
C LEU A 28 -17.65 -7.48 -5.16
N PRO A 29 -16.37 -7.10 -5.16
CA PRO A 29 -15.31 -7.86 -4.50
C PRO A 29 -15.38 -7.66 -2.98
N TRP A 30 -16.37 -8.29 -2.32
CA TRP A 30 -16.63 -8.15 -0.88
C TRP A 30 -15.41 -8.46 -0.01
N ASN A 31 -14.56 -9.37 -0.44
CA ASN A 31 -13.32 -9.71 0.24
C ASN A 31 -12.39 -8.49 0.39
N ILE A 32 -12.31 -7.63 -0.63
CA ILE A 32 -11.49 -6.41 -0.59
C ILE A 32 -12.09 -5.39 0.39
N ILE A 33 -13.42 -5.25 0.39
CA ILE A 33 -14.12 -4.33 1.28
C ILE A 33 -13.93 -4.76 2.74
N LEU A 34 -14.09 -6.05 3.02
CA LEU A 34 -13.87 -6.63 4.36
C LEU A 34 -12.41 -6.51 4.79
N LEU A 35 -11.46 -6.73 3.88
CA LEU A 35 -10.04 -6.58 4.15
C LEU A 35 -9.68 -5.13 4.51
N LEU A 36 -10.21 -4.16 3.78
CA LEU A 36 -10.04 -2.74 4.10
C LEU A 36 -10.60 -2.41 5.49
N GLY A 37 -11.81 -2.89 5.79
CA GLY A 37 -12.42 -2.73 7.11
C GLY A 37 -11.59 -3.39 8.23
N ALA A 38 -11.06 -4.59 7.98
CA ALA A 38 -10.16 -5.27 8.92
C ALA A 38 -8.86 -4.49 9.13
N GLY A 39 -8.28 -3.89 8.08
CA GLY A 39 -7.11 -3.01 8.19
C GLY A 39 -7.36 -1.80 9.10
N PHE A 40 -8.52 -1.15 8.96
CA PHE A 40 -8.92 -0.05 9.85
C PHE A 40 -9.18 -0.53 11.28
N ALA A 41 -9.80 -1.69 11.46
CA ALA A 41 -10.01 -2.27 12.79
C ALA A 41 -8.69 -2.65 13.48
N ILE A 42 -7.71 -3.17 12.72
CA ILE A 42 -6.35 -3.43 13.23
C ILE A 42 -5.67 -2.11 13.63
N ALA A 43 -5.77 -1.07 12.79
CA ALA A 43 -5.22 0.25 13.08
C ALA A 43 -5.76 0.83 14.39
N ASP A 44 -7.09 0.79 14.56
CA ASP A 44 -7.76 1.22 15.78
C ASP A 44 -7.39 0.34 16.98
N GLY A 45 -7.23 -0.97 16.78
CA GLY A 45 -6.69 -1.89 17.77
C GLY A 45 -5.27 -1.53 18.23
N VAL A 46 -4.40 -1.08 17.33
CA VAL A 46 -3.03 -0.64 17.65
C VAL A 46 -3.03 0.68 18.45
N TRP A 47 -4.00 1.57 18.22
CA TRP A 47 -4.23 2.76 19.06
C TRP A 47 -4.74 2.37 20.45
N THR A 48 -5.88 1.68 20.48
CA THR A 48 -6.63 1.41 21.73
C THR A 48 -5.91 0.45 22.67
N SER A 49 -5.04 -0.41 22.15
CA SER A 49 -4.23 -1.34 22.97
C SER A 49 -3.01 -0.70 23.64
N GLY A 50 -2.62 0.53 23.27
CA GLY A 50 -1.37 1.15 23.74
C GLY A 50 -0.10 0.58 23.09
N LEU A 51 -0.22 -0.31 22.11
CA LEU A 51 0.92 -0.84 21.35
C LEU A 51 1.70 0.29 20.65
N THR A 52 1.00 1.35 20.25
CA THR A 52 1.62 2.54 19.66
C THR A 52 2.67 3.15 20.58
N ASP A 53 2.42 3.26 21.89
CA ASP A 53 3.37 3.87 22.83
C ASP A 53 4.63 3.02 23.01
N ILE A 54 4.46 1.70 23.00
CA ILE A 54 5.56 0.73 23.09
C ILE A 54 6.41 0.78 21.82
N LEU A 55 5.74 0.79 20.66
CA LEU A 55 6.40 0.85 19.35
C LEU A 55 7.13 2.18 19.15
N SER A 56 6.56 3.28 19.66
CA SER A 56 7.18 4.61 19.64
C SER A 56 8.55 4.57 20.32
N LYS A 57 8.59 4.14 21.59
CA LYS A 57 9.83 4.00 22.36
C LYS A 57 10.84 3.05 21.72
N ALA A 58 10.37 1.98 21.09
CA ALA A 58 11.24 1.04 20.40
C ALA A 58 11.83 1.62 19.11
N LEU A 59 11.21 2.65 18.53
CA LEU A 59 11.60 3.30 17.29
C LEU A 59 12.26 4.68 17.50
N ASP A 60 12.51 5.11 18.74
CA ASP A 60 13.21 6.36 19.04
C ASP A 60 14.58 6.46 18.32
N PHE A 61 15.27 5.32 18.13
CA PHE A 61 16.52 5.27 17.37
C PHE A 61 16.38 5.71 15.90
N LEU A 62 15.16 5.69 15.37
CA LEU A 62 14.86 6.05 13.99
C LEU A 62 14.79 7.57 13.80
N GLU A 63 14.70 8.35 14.88
CA GLU A 63 14.78 9.82 14.86
C GLU A 63 16.16 10.31 14.40
N GLU A 64 17.22 9.54 14.68
CA GLU A 64 18.59 9.84 14.23
C GLU A 64 18.87 9.36 12.78
N VAL A 65 17.95 8.61 12.17
CA VAL A 65 18.15 8.08 10.82
C VAL A 65 17.99 9.21 9.79
N PRO A 66 18.93 9.37 8.85
CA PRO A 66 18.82 10.39 7.81
C PRO A 66 17.50 10.26 7.04
N TYR A 67 16.83 11.39 6.81
CA TYR A 67 15.60 11.48 6.01
C TYR A 67 15.67 10.71 4.68
N LEU A 68 16.85 10.75 4.03
CA LEU A 68 17.16 10.04 2.78
C LEU A 68 17.14 8.49 2.89
N ALA A 69 17.29 7.93 4.10
CA ALA A 69 17.32 6.50 4.34
C ALA A 69 15.95 5.91 4.71
N ILE A 70 15.03 6.73 5.24
CA ILE A 70 13.70 6.29 5.69
C ILE A 70 12.86 5.79 4.51
N ALA A 71 12.76 6.59 3.44
CA ALA A 71 11.96 6.23 2.27
C ALA A 71 12.40 4.91 1.60
N PRO A 72 13.69 4.67 1.27
CA PRO A 72 14.11 3.39 0.72
C PRO A 72 13.89 2.22 1.67
N ALA A 73 14.10 2.40 2.98
CA ALA A 73 13.90 1.33 3.96
C ALA A 73 12.43 0.88 4.01
N VAL A 74 11.50 1.83 4.11
CA VAL A 74 10.06 1.55 4.13
C VAL A 74 9.59 0.92 2.82
N CYS A 75 10.07 1.43 1.69
CA CYS A 75 9.77 0.88 0.37
C CYS A 75 10.28 -0.56 0.24
N LEU A 76 11.49 -0.85 0.72
CA LEU A 76 12.06 -2.19 0.71
C LEU A 76 11.25 -3.16 1.58
N ILE A 77 10.90 -2.77 2.81
CA ILE A 77 10.12 -3.60 3.74
C ILE A 77 8.76 -3.94 3.12
N SER A 78 8.02 -2.93 2.65
CA SER A 78 6.72 -3.14 1.99
C SER A 78 6.85 -3.98 0.72
N GLY A 79 7.90 -3.71 -0.06
CA GLY A 79 8.24 -4.45 -1.27
C GLY A 79 8.62 -5.92 -1.05
N ILE A 80 9.10 -6.29 0.14
CA ILE A 80 9.33 -7.70 0.48
C ILE A 80 8.03 -8.37 0.92
N ILE A 81 7.25 -7.70 1.79
CA ILE A 81 5.97 -8.23 2.29
C ILE A 81 5.02 -8.54 1.12
N THR A 82 5.02 -7.68 0.10
CA THR A 82 4.13 -7.85 -1.05
C THR A 82 4.50 -9.00 -1.98
N GLU A 83 5.69 -9.60 -1.89
CA GLU A 83 5.99 -10.77 -2.72
C GLU A 83 5.24 -12.01 -2.22
N PHE A 84 4.89 -12.03 -0.94
CA PHE A 84 4.18 -13.13 -0.28
C PHE A 84 2.67 -12.89 -0.18
N THR A 85 2.21 -11.68 -0.51
CA THR A 85 0.84 -11.21 -0.26
C THR A 85 0.33 -10.43 -1.48
N SER A 86 -0.98 -10.29 -1.68
CA SER A 86 -1.44 -9.39 -2.75
C SER A 86 -1.10 -7.93 -2.44
N ASN A 87 -0.69 -7.17 -3.46
CA ASN A 87 -0.38 -5.73 -3.36
C ASN A 87 -1.41 -4.94 -2.53
N ASN A 88 -2.70 -5.11 -2.85
CA ASN A 88 -3.76 -4.40 -2.15
C ASN A 88 -3.89 -4.82 -0.67
N ALA A 89 -3.68 -6.09 -0.36
CA ALA A 89 -3.65 -6.57 1.02
C ALA A 89 -2.44 -6.01 1.77
N THR A 90 -1.27 -6.00 1.16
CA THR A 90 -0.06 -5.39 1.73
C THR A 90 -0.29 -3.92 2.04
N THR A 91 -0.79 -3.12 1.09
CA THR A 91 -1.10 -1.70 1.33
C THR A 91 -2.10 -1.53 2.47
N THR A 92 -3.16 -2.34 2.50
CA THR A 92 -4.20 -2.25 3.53
C THR A 92 -3.67 -2.54 4.94
N LEU A 93 -2.69 -3.44 5.06
CA LEU A 93 -2.07 -3.81 6.34
C LEU A 93 -0.94 -2.86 6.74
N VAL A 94 -0.08 -2.48 5.79
CA VAL A 94 1.14 -1.71 6.05
C VAL A 94 0.84 -0.23 6.27
N ILE A 95 -0.09 0.36 5.51
CA ILE A 95 -0.35 1.81 5.59
C ILE A 95 -0.80 2.26 6.98
N PRO A 96 -1.77 1.62 7.65
CA PRO A 96 -2.15 2.05 8.98
C PRO A 96 -1.02 1.93 10.00
N LEU A 97 -0.18 0.89 9.89
CA LEU A 97 1.01 0.75 10.74
C LEU A 97 2.02 1.88 10.50
N LEU A 98 2.22 2.29 9.24
CA LEU A 98 3.10 3.40 8.92
C LEU A 98 2.57 4.75 9.44
N VAL A 99 1.24 4.97 9.42
CA VAL A 99 0.63 6.15 10.06
C VAL A 99 1.02 6.20 11.54
N GLN A 100 0.96 5.08 12.25
CA GLN A 100 1.37 5.01 13.65
C GLN A 100 2.82 5.44 13.86
N ILE A 101 3.72 4.89 13.06
CA ILE A 101 5.15 5.19 13.15
C ILE A 101 5.40 6.68 12.88
N THR A 102 4.65 7.30 11.96
CA THR A 102 4.81 8.75 11.69
C THR A 102 4.45 9.62 12.88
N HIS A 103 3.43 9.23 13.66
CA HIS A 103 3.06 9.94 14.89
C HIS A 103 4.14 9.81 15.96
N SER A 104 4.75 8.63 16.09
CA SER A 104 5.85 8.37 17.02
C SER A 104 7.11 9.17 16.69
N MET A 105 7.46 9.24 15.40
CA MET A 105 8.69 9.91 14.93
C MET A 105 8.55 11.42 14.74
N HIS A 106 7.35 11.98 14.91
CA HIS A 106 7.04 13.39 14.63
C HIS A 106 7.43 13.86 13.21
N VAL A 107 7.41 12.94 12.23
CA VAL A 107 7.74 13.22 10.82
C VAL A 107 6.48 13.34 9.97
N HIS A 108 6.61 14.01 8.81
CA HIS A 108 5.51 14.16 7.88
C HIS A 108 4.97 12.80 7.42
N THR A 109 3.67 12.54 7.62
CA THR A 109 3.06 11.22 7.37
C THR A 109 3.30 10.70 5.95
N LEU A 110 3.24 11.57 4.95
CA LEU A 110 3.52 11.21 3.56
C LEU A 110 4.94 10.68 3.32
N LEU A 111 5.90 10.98 4.19
CA LEU A 111 7.27 10.45 4.12
C LEU A 111 7.32 8.93 4.22
N LEU A 112 6.41 8.32 4.99
CA LEU A 112 6.34 6.87 5.13
C LEU A 112 5.24 6.28 4.24
N LEU A 113 4.10 6.96 4.12
CA LEU A 113 2.95 6.43 3.37
C LEU A 113 3.24 6.29 1.87
N VAL A 114 3.87 7.28 1.24
CA VAL A 114 4.16 7.22 -0.21
C VAL A 114 5.14 6.10 -0.53
N PRO A 115 6.31 6.00 0.13
CA PRO A 115 7.21 4.85 -0.03
C PRO A 115 6.57 3.50 0.29
N GLY A 116 5.76 3.41 1.35
CA GLY A 116 5.09 2.19 1.74
C GLY A 116 4.06 1.71 0.71
N ALA A 117 3.26 2.64 0.19
CA ALA A 117 2.27 2.37 -0.85
C ALA A 117 2.94 1.96 -2.17
N ILE A 118 3.96 2.71 -2.62
CA ILE A 118 4.68 2.40 -3.85
C ILE A 118 5.44 1.08 -3.71
N GLY A 119 6.11 0.85 -2.58
CA GLY A 119 6.81 -0.40 -2.27
C GLY A 119 5.88 -1.61 -2.35
N ALA A 120 4.65 -1.50 -1.86
CA ALA A 120 3.64 -2.56 -1.96
C ALA A 120 3.25 -2.91 -3.41
N GLN A 121 3.54 -2.03 -4.37
CA GLN A 121 3.29 -2.30 -5.79
C GLN A 121 4.48 -2.93 -6.51
N LEU A 122 5.68 -2.86 -5.94
CA LEU A 122 6.92 -3.37 -6.54
C LEU A 122 7.05 -4.89 -6.37
N SER A 123 6.07 -5.67 -6.87
CA SER A 123 6.04 -7.11 -6.72
C SER A 123 6.49 -7.85 -7.98
N TYR A 124 7.78 -8.13 -8.07
CA TYR A 124 8.45 -8.59 -9.29
C TYR A 124 9.19 -9.92 -9.14
N LEU A 125 9.27 -10.48 -7.93
CA LEU A 125 10.12 -11.65 -7.67
C LEU A 125 9.38 -12.97 -7.77
N LEU A 126 8.13 -13.01 -7.30
CA LEU A 126 7.36 -14.26 -7.21
C LEU A 126 6.15 -14.28 -8.15
N PRO A 127 5.79 -15.47 -8.69
CA PRO A 127 4.63 -15.63 -9.54
C PRO A 127 3.33 -15.40 -8.78
N THR A 128 3.27 -15.80 -7.52
CA THR A 128 2.09 -15.74 -6.65
C THR A 128 1.64 -14.32 -6.30
N ALA A 129 2.49 -13.33 -6.51
CA ALA A 129 2.30 -12.02 -5.94
C ALA A 129 1.30 -11.15 -6.74
N THR A 130 1.24 -11.31 -8.07
CA THR A 130 0.27 -10.60 -8.92
C THR A 130 -0.30 -11.50 -10.02
N PRO A 131 -1.58 -11.30 -10.43
CA PRO A 131 -2.18 -12.07 -11.52
C PRO A 131 -1.39 -12.00 -12.83
N SER A 132 -0.79 -10.85 -13.15
CA SER A 132 0.07 -10.68 -14.32
C SER A 132 1.28 -11.61 -14.30
N ASN A 133 1.92 -11.75 -13.14
CA ASN A 133 3.06 -12.65 -12.96
C ASN A 133 2.63 -14.12 -13.08
N VAL A 134 1.46 -14.48 -12.52
CA VAL A 134 0.88 -15.84 -12.69
C VAL A 134 0.61 -16.15 -14.15
N VAL A 135 0.00 -15.23 -14.90
CA VAL A 135 -0.32 -15.43 -16.33
C VAL A 135 0.96 -15.69 -17.13
N GLY A 136 2.01 -14.89 -16.92
CA GLY A 136 3.31 -15.11 -17.56
C GLY A 136 3.94 -16.45 -17.18
N PHE A 137 3.94 -16.79 -15.89
CA PHE A 137 4.49 -18.06 -15.38
C PHE A 137 3.72 -19.28 -15.91
N SER A 138 2.40 -19.17 -16.10
CA SER A 138 1.54 -20.25 -16.59
C SER A 138 1.83 -20.66 -18.05
N THR A 139 2.63 -19.90 -18.79
CA THR A 139 3.09 -20.25 -20.14
C THR A 139 4.05 -21.44 -20.15
N GLY A 140 4.63 -21.81 -19.00
CA GLY A 140 5.60 -22.91 -18.87
C GLY A 140 7.01 -22.60 -19.37
N HIS A 141 7.27 -21.37 -19.85
CA HIS A 141 8.56 -20.95 -20.40
C HIS A 141 9.39 -20.08 -19.44
N ILE A 142 8.87 -19.77 -18.25
CA ILE A 142 9.49 -18.86 -17.28
C ILE A 142 9.66 -19.58 -15.95
N GLU A 143 10.88 -19.69 -15.46
CA GLU A 143 11.16 -20.22 -14.12
C GLU A 143 11.17 -19.10 -13.06
N ILE A 144 11.00 -19.47 -11.78
CA ILE A 144 11.11 -18.54 -10.65
C ILE A 144 12.49 -17.85 -10.64
N LYS A 145 13.54 -18.55 -11.09
CA LYS A 145 14.90 -17.99 -11.22
C LYS A 145 14.97 -16.87 -12.24
N ASP A 146 14.26 -16.97 -13.36
CA ASP A 146 14.24 -15.95 -14.40
C ASP A 146 13.49 -14.69 -13.92
N MET A 147 12.37 -14.91 -13.22
CA MET A 147 11.63 -13.84 -12.57
C MET A 147 12.47 -13.14 -11.51
N THR A 148 13.19 -13.88 -10.66
CA THR A 148 14.02 -13.29 -9.61
C THR A 148 15.20 -12.51 -10.20
N LYS A 149 15.87 -13.05 -11.23
CA LYS A 149 16.97 -12.37 -11.93
C LYS A 149 16.56 -11.06 -12.58
N THR A 150 15.36 -10.99 -13.14
CA THR A 150 14.84 -9.80 -13.81
C THR A 150 14.16 -8.84 -12.83
N GLY A 151 13.49 -9.37 -11.81
CA GLY A 151 12.73 -8.63 -10.81
C GLY A 151 13.59 -7.91 -9.77
N ILE A 152 14.74 -8.47 -9.35
CA ILE A 152 15.65 -7.80 -8.41
C ILE A 152 16.14 -6.45 -8.98
N PRO A 153 16.71 -6.39 -10.20
CA PRO A 153 17.09 -5.12 -10.82
C PRO A 153 15.92 -4.13 -10.93
N LEU A 154 14.72 -4.61 -11.28
CA LEU A 154 13.53 -3.77 -11.39
C LEU A 154 13.12 -3.17 -10.04
N LYS A 155 13.15 -3.98 -8.98
CA LYS A 155 12.86 -3.53 -7.60
C LYS A 155 13.89 -2.52 -7.13
N ILE A 156 15.18 -2.78 -7.34
CA ILE A 156 16.28 -1.86 -7.01
C ILE A 156 16.10 -0.54 -7.77
N ALA A 157 15.80 -0.59 -9.07
CA ALA A 157 15.57 0.61 -9.87
C ALA A 157 14.35 1.41 -9.36
N GLY A 158 13.26 0.74 -8.99
CA GLY A 158 12.08 1.38 -8.40
C GLY A 158 12.38 2.03 -7.05
N ILE A 159 13.11 1.35 -6.17
CA ILE A 159 13.55 1.89 -4.88
C ILE A 159 14.48 3.10 -5.12
N ALA A 160 15.45 3.00 -6.03
CA ALA A 160 16.37 4.09 -6.34
C ALA A 160 15.65 5.31 -6.91
N ALA A 161 14.70 5.11 -7.83
CA ALA A 161 13.87 6.18 -8.37
C ALA A 161 13.07 6.88 -7.27
N LEU A 162 12.50 6.12 -6.33
CA LEU A 162 11.78 6.66 -5.19
C LEU A 162 12.71 7.42 -4.22
N SER A 163 13.89 6.87 -3.92
CA SER A 163 14.91 7.51 -3.09
C SER A 163 15.36 8.86 -3.65
N LEU A 164 15.37 9.02 -4.97
CA LEU A 164 15.66 10.31 -5.61
C LEU A 164 14.44 11.25 -5.62
N SER A 165 13.24 10.70 -5.81
CA SER A 165 12.00 11.47 -5.97
C SER A 165 11.49 12.04 -4.65
N MET A 166 11.61 11.32 -3.53
CA MET A 166 11.09 11.77 -2.23
C MET A 166 11.77 13.03 -1.68
N PRO A 167 13.12 13.17 -1.72
CA PRO A 167 13.80 14.39 -1.29
C PRO A 167 13.65 15.58 -2.24
N THR A 168 13.29 15.33 -3.51
CA THR A 168 13.18 16.38 -4.55
C THR A 168 11.72 16.78 -4.75
N LEU A 169 10.93 15.92 -5.42
CA LEU A 169 9.51 16.13 -5.69
C LEU A 169 8.67 16.06 -4.42
N GLY A 170 8.97 15.13 -3.52
CA GLY A 170 8.25 15.02 -2.25
C GLY A 170 8.38 16.29 -1.41
N ALA A 171 9.60 16.79 -1.26
CA ALA A 171 9.88 18.04 -0.58
C ALA A 171 9.23 19.25 -1.27
N TYR A 172 9.31 19.34 -2.59
CA TYR A 172 8.80 20.48 -3.36
C TYR A 172 7.27 20.55 -3.41
N VAL A 173 6.61 19.41 -3.61
CA VAL A 173 5.14 19.34 -3.79
C VAL A 173 4.41 19.23 -2.45
N PHE A 174 4.96 18.47 -1.51
CA PHE A 174 4.28 18.12 -0.27
C PHE A 174 4.95 18.70 0.99
N GLY A 175 6.06 19.42 0.87
CA GLY A 175 6.73 20.04 2.02
C GLY A 175 7.29 19.03 3.01
N THR A 176 7.57 17.79 2.59
CA THR A 176 7.92 16.68 3.49
C THR A 176 9.24 16.87 4.27
N ASN A 177 10.04 17.88 3.91
CA ASN A 177 11.28 18.23 4.61
C ASN A 177 11.04 19.14 5.84
N GLU A 178 9.83 19.66 6.03
CA GLU A 178 9.49 20.48 7.20
C GLU A 178 8.92 19.59 8.32
N PRO A 179 9.29 19.85 9.59
CA PRO A 179 8.66 19.18 10.72
C PRO A 179 7.16 19.50 10.76
N VAL A 180 6.35 18.50 11.10
CA VAL A 180 4.89 18.65 11.20
C VAL A 180 4.56 19.61 12.35
N LYS A 181 3.75 20.64 12.06
CA LYS A 181 3.20 21.53 13.09
C LYS A 181 2.13 20.84 13.93
#